data_AF-A0A2V7YJ12-F1
#
_entry.id   AF-A0A2V7YJ12-F1
#
_cell.length_a   1.000
_cell.length_b   1.000
_cell.length_c   1.000
_cell.angle_alpha   90.00
_cell.angle_beta   90.00
_cell.angle_gamma   90.00
#
_symmetry.space_group_name_H-M   'P 1'
#
loop_
_entity.id
_entity.type
_entity.pdbx_description
1 polymer ?
#
loop_
_entity_poly.entity_id
_entity_poly.type
_entity_poly.pdbx_seq_one_letter_code
_entity_poly.pdbx_strand_id
1 'polypeptide(L)'
;MDEIFLLSNRKRLTLKRGKERVVTNRHPWIFAGAIGAEGGPPEAAIGDLFDVNGVRLASGFYSPRSEIRLRALTFGQDELTAELIAQRIDAAIARRRRLLGPNTNAIRMINADGDDLSGLVIDLYNDVVVAEIANAGIERLKPMILDTIRRALNPRLIYLSNDMPARRLEQLATEPEAIGEGTPATTILENGLRFEVDPASGQKTGFFLDQRENRTLAQSLAPGRRMLNLFSYTGAFGVYAAGPGHQSGETQSRSERLVDHRSFHGRRCVRACAPPSGKRRAIRLDRLRSAGIRETESGSRPRRARLQGHQLVRDAASRT
;
A
#
# COMPACT_ATOMS: atom_id res chain seq x y z
N MET A 1 9.46 15.16 -22.70
CA MET A 1 8.65 14.05 -22.15
C MET A 1 8.61 12.89 -23.13
N ASP A 2 8.52 13.17 -24.44
CA ASP A 2 8.36 12.14 -25.47
C ASP A 2 9.62 11.34 -25.79
N GLU A 3 10.80 11.81 -25.36
CA GLU A 3 12.08 11.16 -25.65
C GLU A 3 12.15 9.70 -25.16
N ILE A 4 11.55 9.37 -24.01
CA ILE A 4 11.51 7.99 -23.52
C ILE A 4 10.73 7.06 -24.47
N PHE A 5 9.75 7.60 -25.20
CA PHE A 5 8.91 6.85 -26.12
C PHE A 5 9.53 6.72 -27.52
N LEU A 6 10.63 7.43 -27.83
CA LEU A 6 11.34 7.25 -29.10
C LEU A 6 11.89 5.83 -29.24
N LEU A 7 11.71 5.21 -30.41
CA LEU A 7 12.14 3.83 -30.66
C LEU A 7 13.65 3.62 -30.42
N SER A 8 14.48 4.62 -30.70
CA SER A 8 15.93 4.59 -30.44
C SER A 8 16.29 4.44 -28.96
N ASN A 9 15.38 4.81 -28.06
CA ASN A 9 15.57 4.79 -26.61
C ASN A 9 14.91 3.57 -25.93
N ARG A 10 14.34 2.65 -26.73
CA ARG A 10 13.66 1.45 -26.22
C ARG A 10 14.59 0.23 -26.22
N LYS A 11 14.43 -0.61 -25.21
CA LYS A 11 15.05 -1.94 -25.17
C LYS A 11 14.35 -2.86 -26.16
N ARG A 12 15.11 -3.67 -26.90
CA ARG A 12 14.56 -4.77 -27.69
C ARG A 12 14.68 -6.06 -26.89
N LEU A 13 13.56 -6.71 -26.60
CA LEU A 13 13.52 -8.00 -25.91
C LEU A 13 13.00 -9.07 -26.87
N THR A 14 13.67 -10.20 -26.98
CA THR A 14 13.19 -11.33 -27.79
C THR A 14 12.75 -12.46 -26.87
N LEU A 15 11.52 -12.92 -27.05
CA LEU A 15 10.95 -14.00 -26.27
C LEU A 15 11.57 -15.35 -26.66
N LYS A 16 11.78 -16.24 -25.69
CA LYS A 16 12.14 -17.64 -25.95
C LYS A 16 10.98 -18.34 -26.67
N ARG A 17 11.31 -19.22 -27.62
CA ARG A 17 10.34 -20.09 -28.28
C ARG A 17 9.52 -20.89 -27.26
N GLY A 18 8.20 -20.93 -27.44
CA GLY A 18 7.27 -21.68 -26.57
C GLY A 18 6.83 -20.91 -25.32
N LYS A 19 7.20 -19.64 -25.16
CA LYS A 19 6.77 -18.77 -24.05
C LYS A 19 5.70 -17.75 -24.45
N GLU A 20 5.17 -17.82 -25.66
CA GLU A 20 4.25 -16.84 -26.27
C GLU A 20 2.91 -16.75 -25.53
N ARG A 21 2.50 -17.83 -24.84
CA ARG A 21 1.23 -17.92 -24.10
C ARG A 21 1.02 -16.77 -23.10
N VAL A 22 2.09 -16.27 -22.49
CA VAL A 22 2.00 -15.13 -21.55
C VAL A 22 1.47 -13.87 -22.24
N VAL A 23 1.89 -13.64 -23.48
CA VAL A 23 1.47 -12.50 -24.30
C VAL A 23 0.10 -12.76 -24.91
N THR A 24 -0.19 -13.98 -25.37
CA THR A 24 -1.52 -14.35 -25.88
C THR A 24 -2.62 -14.10 -24.84
N ASN A 25 -2.32 -14.37 -23.57
CA ASN A 25 -3.22 -14.10 -22.46
C ASN A 25 -3.21 -12.64 -21.98
N ARG A 26 -2.45 -11.77 -22.65
CA ARG A 26 -2.24 -10.35 -22.29
C ARG A 26 -1.81 -10.15 -20.84
N HIS A 27 -1.00 -11.08 -20.31
CA HIS A 27 -0.49 -10.95 -18.95
C HIS A 27 0.52 -9.80 -18.89
N PRO A 28 0.38 -8.86 -17.93
CA PRO A 28 1.21 -7.65 -17.91
C PRO A 28 2.67 -7.95 -17.54
N TRP A 29 2.96 -9.07 -16.89
CA TRP A 29 4.33 -9.38 -16.46
C TRP A 29 4.99 -10.39 -17.37
N ILE A 30 6.11 -9.99 -17.97
CA ILE A 30 7.02 -10.84 -18.72
C ILE A 30 8.27 -11.07 -17.88
N PHE A 31 8.48 -12.31 -17.46
CA PHE A 31 9.57 -12.66 -16.57
C PHE A 31 10.91 -12.78 -17.31
N ALA A 32 12.01 -12.47 -16.63
CA ALA A 32 13.38 -12.55 -17.15
C ALA A 32 13.70 -13.96 -17.70
N GLY A 33 13.23 -15.01 -17.04
CA GLY A 33 13.38 -16.39 -17.51
C GLY A 33 12.73 -16.69 -18.86
N ALA A 34 11.78 -15.87 -19.32
CA ALA A 34 11.13 -15.98 -20.63
C ALA A 34 11.86 -15.24 -21.75
N ILE A 35 12.84 -14.38 -21.42
CA ILE A 35 13.59 -13.58 -22.40
C ILE A 35 14.81 -14.36 -22.89
N GLY A 36 14.94 -14.48 -24.21
CA GLY A 36 16.03 -15.19 -24.88
C GLY A 36 17.18 -14.27 -25.29
N ALA A 37 16.89 -13.04 -25.68
CA ALA A 37 17.89 -12.03 -26.01
C ALA A 37 17.40 -10.63 -25.63
N GLU A 38 18.36 -9.76 -25.31
CA GLU A 38 18.14 -8.34 -25.02
C GLU A 38 19.10 -7.50 -25.87
N GLY A 39 18.60 -6.43 -26.47
CA GLY A 39 19.37 -5.49 -27.27
C GLY A 39 18.93 -4.04 -27.06
N GLY A 40 19.67 -3.11 -27.65
CA GLY A 40 19.42 -1.67 -27.48
C GLY A 40 20.03 -1.09 -26.19
N PRO A 41 19.72 0.18 -25.88
CA PRO A 41 20.42 0.96 -24.85
C PRO A 41 20.39 0.28 -23.46
N PRO A 42 21.48 0.37 -22.66
CA PRO A 42 21.51 -0.20 -21.32
C PRO A 42 20.53 0.51 -20.37
N GLU A 43 20.43 1.83 -20.49
CA GLU A 43 19.60 2.70 -19.63
C GLU A 43 18.18 2.96 -20.20
N ALA A 44 17.69 2.06 -21.05
CA ALA A 44 16.31 2.15 -21.53
C ALA A 44 15.33 1.94 -20.36
N ALA A 45 14.23 2.69 -20.35
CA ALA A 45 13.16 2.52 -19.35
C ALA A 45 11.87 1.92 -19.95
N ILE A 46 11.81 1.87 -21.28
CA ILE A 46 10.75 1.20 -22.06
C ILE A 46 11.40 0.07 -22.85
N GLY A 47 10.69 -1.04 -22.96
CA GLY A 47 11.07 -2.17 -23.81
C GLY A 47 9.95 -2.59 -24.74
N ASP A 48 10.34 -3.06 -25.92
CA ASP A 48 9.47 -3.71 -26.89
C ASP A 48 9.84 -5.20 -26.92
N LEU A 49 8.83 -6.05 -26.71
CA LEU A 49 8.94 -7.50 -26.79
C LEU A 49 8.65 -7.97 -28.21
N PHE A 50 9.50 -8.85 -28.73
CA PHE A 50 9.38 -9.45 -30.04
C PHE A 50 9.35 -10.98 -29.95
N ASP A 51 8.68 -11.61 -30.89
CA ASP A 51 8.84 -13.05 -31.13
C ASP A 51 10.17 -13.35 -31.82
N VAL A 52 10.42 -14.65 -32.08
CA VAL A 52 11.63 -15.11 -32.77
C VAL A 52 11.69 -14.69 -34.25
N ASN A 53 10.57 -14.29 -34.84
CA ASN A 53 10.47 -13.82 -36.23
C ASN A 53 10.60 -12.30 -36.35
N GLY A 54 10.72 -11.59 -35.22
CA GLY A 54 10.85 -10.14 -35.17
C GLY A 54 9.50 -9.40 -35.17
N VAL A 55 8.38 -10.07 -34.97
CA VAL A 55 7.06 -9.45 -34.80
C VAL A 55 6.93 -8.90 -33.38
N ARG A 56 6.52 -7.62 -33.24
CA ARG A 56 6.29 -7.01 -31.92
C ARG A 56 5.05 -7.61 -31.27
N LEU A 57 5.23 -8.05 -30.03
CA LEU A 57 4.23 -8.70 -29.20
C LEU A 57 3.66 -7.78 -28.13
N ALA A 58 4.49 -6.91 -27.54
CA ALA A 58 4.08 -5.99 -26.47
C ALA A 58 5.08 -4.84 -26.31
N SER A 59 4.64 -3.74 -25.71
CA SER A 59 5.52 -2.66 -25.24
C SER A 59 5.20 -2.33 -23.79
N GLY A 60 6.20 -1.93 -23.00
CA GLY A 60 6.01 -1.69 -21.58
C GLY A 60 7.23 -1.14 -20.87
N PHE A 61 7.13 -0.99 -19.54
CA PHE A 61 8.27 -0.55 -18.73
C PHE A 61 9.27 -1.69 -18.57
N TYR A 62 10.53 -1.40 -18.86
CA TYR A 62 11.63 -2.35 -18.80
C TYR A 62 12.41 -2.17 -17.51
N SER A 63 12.72 -3.28 -16.86
CA SER A 63 13.35 -3.35 -15.54
C SER A 63 14.56 -4.29 -15.57
N PRO A 64 15.79 -3.79 -15.77
CA PRO A 64 16.98 -4.61 -16.05
C PRO A 64 17.42 -5.53 -14.90
N ARG A 65 16.97 -5.27 -13.68
CA ARG A 65 17.36 -6.01 -12.47
C ARG A 65 16.18 -6.71 -11.77
N SER A 66 15.00 -6.63 -12.36
CA SER A 66 13.79 -7.26 -11.84
C SER A 66 13.59 -8.63 -12.50
N GLU A 67 13.02 -9.57 -11.73
CA GLU A 67 12.50 -10.83 -12.26
C GLU A 67 11.35 -10.60 -13.24
N ILE A 68 10.53 -9.57 -12.99
CA ILE A 68 9.59 -9.05 -13.99
C ILE A 68 10.39 -8.11 -14.89
N ARG A 69 10.87 -8.65 -16.01
CA ARG A 69 11.77 -7.97 -16.95
C ARG A 69 11.07 -6.89 -17.77
N LEU A 70 9.83 -7.16 -18.16
CA LEU A 70 8.96 -6.20 -18.84
C LEU A 70 7.59 -6.20 -18.19
N ARG A 71 7.12 -5.00 -17.87
CA ARG A 71 5.74 -4.73 -17.44
C ARG A 71 4.98 -4.21 -18.66
N ALA A 72 4.41 -5.13 -19.43
CA ALA A 72 3.68 -4.85 -20.66
C ALA A 72 2.46 -3.96 -20.38
N LEU A 73 2.33 -2.91 -21.19
CA LEU A 73 1.26 -1.91 -21.13
C LEU A 73 0.43 -1.91 -22.41
N THR A 74 1.04 -2.26 -23.54
CA THR A 74 0.35 -2.45 -24.82
C THR A 74 0.70 -3.80 -25.41
N PHE A 75 -0.16 -4.31 -26.28
CA PHE A 75 -0.01 -5.63 -26.91
C PHE A 75 -0.21 -5.54 -28.41
N GLY A 76 0.49 -6.38 -29.17
CA GLY A 76 0.45 -6.40 -30.63
C GLY A 76 0.89 -5.06 -31.23
N GLN A 77 0.01 -4.49 -32.06
CA GLN A 77 0.28 -3.26 -32.81
C GLN A 77 -0.02 -1.98 -32.04
N ASP A 78 -0.63 -2.07 -30.85
CA ASP A 78 -0.92 -0.91 -30.02
C ASP A 78 0.38 -0.20 -29.60
N GLU A 79 0.46 1.10 -29.87
CA GLU A 79 1.61 1.92 -29.51
C GLU A 79 1.55 2.39 -28.06
N LEU A 80 2.67 2.24 -27.36
CA LEU A 80 2.86 2.85 -26.05
C LEU A 80 3.35 4.29 -26.25
N THR A 81 2.51 5.26 -25.88
CA THR A 81 2.79 6.70 -25.98
C THR A 81 2.54 7.43 -24.66
N ALA A 82 2.98 8.68 -24.58
CA ALA A 82 2.72 9.57 -23.45
C ALA A 82 1.22 9.81 -23.26
N GLU A 83 0.49 10.03 -24.35
CA GLU A 83 -0.95 10.29 -24.37
C GLU A 83 -1.74 9.10 -23.83
N LEU A 84 -1.38 7.87 -24.21
CA LEU A 84 -2.03 6.67 -23.70
C LEU A 84 -1.89 6.56 -22.18
N ILE A 85 -0.70 6.85 -21.65
CA ILE A 85 -0.46 6.84 -20.19
C ILE A 85 -1.28 7.92 -19.50
N ALA A 86 -1.30 9.14 -20.03
CA ALA A 86 -2.10 10.24 -19.49
C ALA A 86 -3.59 9.87 -19.46
N GLN A 87 -4.12 9.32 -20.55
CA GLN A 87 -5.50 8.85 -20.66
C GLN A 87 -5.83 7.77 -19.61
N ARG A 88 -4.92 6.83 -19.35
CA ARG A 88 -5.11 5.80 -18.32
C ARG A 88 -5.14 6.39 -16.91
N ILE A 89 -4.27 7.36 -16.62
CA ILE A 89 -4.25 8.06 -15.32
C ILE A 89 -5.59 8.79 -15.13
N ASP A 90 -6.03 9.56 -16.13
CA ASP A 90 -7.29 10.30 -16.07
C ASP A 90 -8.49 9.36 -15.90
N ALA A 91 -8.55 8.27 -16.67
CA ALA A 91 -9.60 7.27 -16.57
C ALA A 91 -9.63 6.57 -15.20
N ALA A 92 -8.46 6.21 -14.65
CA ALA A 92 -8.34 5.58 -13.35
C ALA A 92 -8.85 6.50 -12.22
N ILE A 93 -8.47 7.78 -12.25
CA ILE A 93 -8.92 8.79 -11.30
C ILE A 93 -10.43 9.02 -11.45
N ALA A 94 -10.93 9.26 -12.66
CA ALA A 94 -12.34 9.49 -12.93
C ALA A 94 -13.22 8.33 -12.42
N ARG A 95 -12.77 7.08 -12.64
CA ARG A 95 -13.45 5.86 -12.17
C ARG A 95 -13.65 5.82 -10.66
N ARG A 96 -12.77 6.44 -9.86
CA ARG A 96 -12.84 6.43 -8.39
C ARG A 96 -13.40 7.71 -7.79
N ARG A 97 -13.35 8.85 -8.49
CA ARG A 97 -13.99 10.08 -7.99
C ARG A 97 -15.46 9.88 -7.67
N ARG A 98 -16.17 9.03 -8.43
CA ARG A 98 -17.58 8.66 -8.16
C ARG A 98 -17.82 7.92 -6.83
N LEU A 99 -16.77 7.40 -6.21
CA LEU A 99 -16.84 6.71 -4.92
C LEU A 99 -16.59 7.66 -3.74
N LEU A 100 -16.11 8.88 -4.01
CA LEU A 100 -15.99 9.92 -3.00
C LEU A 100 -17.35 10.53 -2.71
N GLY A 101 -17.53 11.00 -1.48
CA GLY A 101 -18.77 11.64 -1.06
C GLY A 101 -18.67 12.20 0.36
N PRO A 102 -19.77 12.69 0.94
CA PRO A 102 -19.76 13.33 2.27
C PRO A 102 -19.29 12.39 3.38
N ASN A 103 -19.41 11.07 3.18
CA ASN A 103 -19.06 10.06 4.18
C ASN A 103 -17.71 9.36 3.90
N THR A 104 -17.11 9.56 2.73
CA THR A 104 -15.86 8.89 2.33
C THR A 104 -15.01 9.83 1.48
N ASN A 105 -13.84 10.21 2.00
CA ASN A 105 -12.90 11.12 1.33
C ASN A 105 -11.50 10.52 1.13
N ALA A 106 -11.30 9.23 1.42
CA ALA A 106 -10.03 8.56 1.21
C ALA A 106 -10.23 7.32 0.33
N ILE A 107 -9.52 7.18 -0.79
CA ILE A 107 -9.69 6.10 -1.78
C ILE A 107 -8.39 5.88 -2.56
N ARG A 108 -8.11 4.61 -2.92
CA ARG A 108 -7.09 4.28 -3.91
C ARG A 108 -7.51 4.73 -5.30
N MET A 109 -6.90 5.78 -5.81
CA MET A 109 -7.17 6.34 -7.13
C MET A 109 -6.57 5.50 -8.26
N ILE A 110 -5.34 5.01 -8.07
CA ILE A 110 -4.64 4.17 -9.05
C ILE A 110 -4.07 2.94 -8.36
N ASN A 111 -4.30 1.77 -8.94
CA ASN A 111 -3.94 0.45 -8.41
C ASN A 111 -3.05 -0.34 -9.38
N ALA A 112 -1.92 0.26 -9.77
CA ALA A 112 -0.86 -0.37 -10.57
C ALA A 112 -1.39 -1.15 -11.78
N ASP A 113 -1.11 -2.46 -11.84
CA ASP A 113 -1.53 -3.34 -12.94
C ASP A 113 -3.05 -3.40 -13.12
N GLY A 114 -3.84 -3.18 -12.06
CA GLY A 114 -5.32 -3.14 -12.15
C GLY A 114 -5.89 -1.88 -12.83
N ASP A 115 -5.00 -0.95 -13.19
CA ASP A 115 -5.29 0.29 -13.92
C ASP A 115 -4.41 0.44 -15.18
N ASP A 116 -3.75 -0.63 -15.62
CA ASP A 116 -2.83 -0.61 -16.76
C ASP A 116 -1.68 0.42 -16.61
N LEU A 117 -1.28 0.68 -15.36
CA LEU A 117 -0.25 1.63 -14.95
C LEU A 117 0.76 0.94 -14.01
N SER A 118 1.34 -0.17 -14.48
CA SER A 118 2.20 -1.03 -13.67
C SER A 118 3.31 -0.26 -12.96
N GLY A 119 3.36 -0.39 -11.63
CA GLY A 119 4.31 0.29 -10.76
C GLY A 119 3.94 1.72 -10.35
N LEU A 120 2.70 2.15 -10.60
CA LEU A 120 2.14 3.38 -10.04
C LEU A 120 0.95 3.04 -9.11
N VAL A 121 1.05 3.41 -7.85
CA VAL A 121 -0.09 3.39 -6.91
C VAL A 121 -0.31 4.82 -6.43
N ILE A 122 -1.58 5.23 -6.37
CA ILE A 122 -1.98 6.54 -5.85
C ILE A 122 -3.13 6.34 -4.88
N ASP A 123 -2.93 6.71 -3.62
CA ASP A 123 -3.94 6.77 -2.58
C ASP A 123 -4.27 8.23 -2.27
N LEU A 124 -5.56 8.58 -2.26
CA LEU A 124 -6.05 9.86 -1.75
C LEU A 124 -6.47 9.67 -0.30
N TYR A 125 -6.01 10.55 0.58
CA TYR A 125 -6.41 10.68 1.97
C TYR A 125 -6.88 12.12 2.21
N ASN A 126 -8.18 12.37 2.06
CA ASN A 126 -8.76 13.72 2.13
C ASN A 126 -8.07 14.70 1.16
N ASP A 127 -7.19 15.55 1.67
CA ASP A 127 -6.45 16.60 0.97
C ASP A 127 -4.97 16.22 0.73
N VAL A 128 -4.55 15.01 1.11
CA VAL A 128 -3.20 14.49 0.91
C VAL A 128 -3.25 13.35 -0.12
N VAL A 129 -2.36 13.40 -1.11
CA VAL A 129 -2.15 12.29 -2.04
C VAL A 129 -0.86 11.59 -1.68
N VAL A 130 -0.90 10.28 -1.54
CA VAL A 130 0.28 9.42 -1.39
C VAL A 130 0.49 8.67 -2.69
N ALA A 131 1.68 8.78 -3.27
CA ALA A 131 2.04 8.07 -4.50
C ALA A 131 3.27 7.19 -4.29
N GLU A 132 3.20 6.00 -4.88
CA GLU A 132 4.27 5.01 -4.91
C GLU A 132 4.69 4.82 -6.38
N ILE A 133 5.98 5.07 -6.66
CA ILE A 133 6.58 4.89 -7.99
C ILE A 133 7.61 3.77 -7.91
N ALA A 134 7.33 2.64 -8.57
CA ALA A 134 8.08 1.40 -8.36
C ALA A 134 9.04 1.01 -9.48
N ASN A 135 9.08 1.73 -10.61
CA ASN A 135 9.99 1.43 -11.73
C ASN A 135 10.48 2.69 -12.45
N ALA A 136 11.59 2.55 -13.17
CA ALA A 136 12.24 3.65 -13.88
C ALA A 136 11.36 4.31 -14.96
N GLY A 137 10.45 3.53 -15.56
CA GLY A 137 9.50 4.03 -16.55
C GLY A 137 8.54 5.07 -15.97
N ILE A 138 7.85 4.73 -14.88
CA ILE A 138 6.98 5.66 -14.16
C ILE A 138 7.78 6.84 -13.56
N GLU A 139 8.99 6.61 -13.05
CA GLU A 139 9.83 7.70 -12.53
C GLU A 139 10.13 8.76 -13.59
N ARG A 140 10.43 8.36 -14.83
CA ARG A 140 10.63 9.31 -15.94
C ARG A 140 9.37 10.09 -16.32
N LEU A 141 8.20 9.54 -16.01
CA LEU A 141 6.90 10.18 -16.22
C LEU A 141 6.43 10.99 -14.99
N LYS A 142 7.23 11.06 -13.92
CA LYS A 142 6.88 11.76 -12.68
C LYS A 142 6.36 13.19 -12.90
N PRO A 143 6.95 14.05 -13.77
CA PRO A 143 6.40 15.39 -14.01
C PRO A 143 4.94 15.36 -14.52
N MET A 144 4.65 14.49 -15.50
CA MET A 144 3.28 14.33 -16.03
C MET A 144 2.31 13.87 -14.93
N ILE A 145 2.73 12.88 -14.14
CA ILE A 145 1.91 12.29 -13.08
C ILE A 145 1.59 13.35 -12.03
N LEU A 146 2.59 14.12 -11.58
CA LEU A 146 2.41 15.19 -10.61
C LEU A 146 1.44 16.27 -11.13
N ASP A 147 1.58 16.67 -12.39
CA ASP A 147 0.69 17.66 -12.99
C ASP A 147 -0.75 17.15 -13.11
N THR A 148 -0.95 15.89 -13.50
CA THR A 148 -2.28 15.28 -13.55
C THR A 148 -2.89 15.16 -12.14
N ILE A 149 -2.11 14.74 -11.13
CA ILE A 149 -2.58 14.70 -9.73
C ILE A 149 -3.04 16.09 -9.29
N ARG A 150 -2.23 17.13 -9.51
CA ARG A 150 -2.58 18.51 -9.12
C ARG A 150 -3.88 18.98 -9.76
N ARG A 151 -4.01 18.81 -11.08
CA ARG A 151 -5.22 19.22 -11.81
C ARG A 151 -6.46 18.42 -11.40
N ALA A 152 -6.33 17.11 -11.24
CA ALA A 152 -7.48 16.24 -11.05
C ALA A 152 -7.95 16.18 -9.59
N LEU A 153 -7.03 16.23 -8.63
CA LEU A 153 -7.33 16.01 -7.21
C LEU A 153 -7.16 17.26 -6.33
N ASN A 154 -6.46 18.29 -6.81
CA ASN A 154 -6.17 19.52 -6.07
C ASN A 154 -5.73 19.29 -4.60
N PRO A 155 -4.70 18.46 -4.36
CA PRO A 155 -4.27 18.16 -3.00
C PRO A 155 -3.51 19.33 -2.37
N ARG A 156 -3.57 19.43 -1.04
CA ARG A 156 -2.67 20.28 -0.25
C ARG A 156 -1.22 19.77 -0.31
N LEU A 157 -1.04 18.44 -0.32
CA LEU A 157 0.27 17.79 -0.32
C LEU A 157 0.27 16.53 -1.18
N ILE A 158 1.33 16.34 -1.96
CA ILE A 158 1.67 15.05 -2.59
C ILE A 158 2.88 14.48 -1.86
N TYR A 159 2.72 13.29 -1.28
CA TYR A 159 3.78 12.56 -0.59
C TYR A 159 4.21 11.35 -1.43
N LEU A 160 5.46 11.32 -1.86
CA LEU A 160 6.05 10.20 -2.59
C LEU A 160 6.70 9.23 -1.61
N SER A 161 6.07 8.07 -1.41
CA SER A 161 6.63 6.98 -0.60
C SER A 161 7.64 6.20 -1.44
N ASN A 162 8.89 6.64 -1.35
CA ASN A 162 10.00 6.11 -2.14
C ASN A 162 10.79 4.98 -1.44
N ASP A 163 10.41 4.57 -0.25
CA ASP A 163 11.17 3.61 0.57
C ASP A 163 10.93 2.13 0.19
N MET A 164 10.17 1.89 -0.89
CA MET A 164 9.83 0.56 -1.37
C MET A 164 11.04 -0.27 -1.84
N PRO A 165 11.11 -1.57 -1.54
CA PRO A 165 12.17 -2.46 -2.02
C PRO A 165 12.36 -2.47 -3.55
N ALA A 166 11.26 -2.31 -4.31
CA ALA A 166 11.30 -2.26 -5.77
C ALA A 166 12.20 -1.13 -6.30
N ARG A 167 12.21 0.05 -5.64
CA ARG A 167 13.03 1.19 -6.06
C ARG A 167 14.53 0.91 -5.93
N ARG A 168 14.94 0.11 -4.95
CA ARG A 168 16.34 -0.33 -4.81
C ARG A 168 16.79 -1.21 -5.97
N LEU A 169 15.93 -2.13 -6.43
CA LEU A 169 16.22 -2.95 -7.62
C LEU A 169 16.37 -2.08 -8.87
N GLU A 170 15.57 -1.04 -8.97
CA GLU A 170 15.56 -0.07 -10.07
C GLU A 170 16.65 1.01 -9.95
N GLN A 171 17.42 1.01 -8.86
CA GLN A 171 18.43 2.04 -8.54
C GLN A 171 17.89 3.47 -8.52
N LEU A 172 16.65 3.61 -8.04
CA LEU A 172 16.01 4.90 -7.85
C LEU A 172 16.25 5.42 -6.44
N ALA A 173 16.20 6.74 -6.27
CA ALA A 173 16.27 7.37 -4.95
C ALA A 173 15.16 6.82 -4.04
N THR A 174 15.52 6.44 -2.82
CA THR A 174 14.58 5.84 -1.85
C THR A 174 13.99 6.84 -0.88
N GLU A 175 14.42 8.09 -0.98
CA GLU A 175 14.15 9.07 0.05
C GLU A 175 12.76 9.64 -0.19
N PRO A 176 11.89 9.65 0.85
CA PRO A 176 10.56 10.21 0.69
C PRO A 176 10.63 11.67 0.26
N GLU A 177 9.71 12.05 -0.64
CA GLU A 177 9.62 13.40 -1.16
C GLU A 177 8.23 13.96 -0.84
N ALA A 178 8.16 15.20 -0.38
CA ALA A 178 6.90 15.88 -0.07
C ALA A 178 6.81 17.16 -0.90
N ILE A 179 5.71 17.31 -1.63
CA ILE A 179 5.50 18.41 -2.57
C ILE A 179 4.19 19.10 -2.21
N GLY A 180 4.27 20.37 -1.79
CA GLY A 180 3.13 21.15 -1.29
C GLY A 180 3.37 21.63 0.14
N GLU A 181 2.29 21.84 0.89
CA GLU A 181 2.34 22.49 2.20
C GLU A 181 2.00 21.56 3.36
N GLY A 182 2.63 21.78 4.52
CA GLY A 182 2.33 21.08 5.77
C GLY A 182 2.87 19.66 5.85
N THR A 183 2.24 18.83 6.68
CA THR A 183 2.66 17.44 6.91
C THR A 183 1.79 16.45 6.14
N PRO A 184 2.29 15.21 5.88
CA PRO A 184 1.49 14.13 5.30
C PRO A 184 0.36 13.63 6.20
N ALA A 185 0.42 13.91 7.51
CA ALA A 185 -0.62 13.50 8.44
C ALA A 185 -1.94 14.25 8.15
N THR A 186 -3.05 13.52 8.17
CA THR A 186 -4.39 14.06 7.92
C THR A 186 -5.48 13.22 8.60
N THR A 187 -6.70 13.75 8.66
CA THR A 187 -7.88 13.00 9.11
C THR A 187 -8.75 12.66 7.92
N ILE A 188 -9.11 11.38 7.81
CA ILE A 188 -9.98 10.88 6.75
C ILE A 188 -11.34 10.48 7.30
N LEU A 189 -12.30 10.41 6.38
CA LEU A 189 -13.61 9.80 6.54
C LEU A 189 -13.68 8.54 5.67
N GLU A 190 -14.13 7.45 6.27
CA GLU A 190 -14.50 6.23 5.56
C GLU A 190 -15.84 5.72 6.12
N ASN A 191 -16.87 5.69 5.27
CA ASN A 191 -18.23 5.28 5.64
C ASN A 191 -18.77 6.03 6.88
N GLY A 192 -18.44 7.31 7.00
CA GLY A 192 -18.86 8.20 8.09
C GLY A 192 -18.00 8.09 9.37
N LEU A 193 -17.01 7.18 9.39
CA LEU A 193 -16.09 7.01 10.53
C LEU A 193 -14.79 7.80 10.29
N ARG A 194 -14.23 8.38 11.36
CA ARG A 194 -13.03 9.23 11.30
C ARG A 194 -11.78 8.45 11.69
N PHE A 195 -10.74 8.57 10.86
CA PHE A 195 -9.44 7.95 11.08
C PHE A 195 -8.32 8.98 10.94
N GLU A 196 -7.36 8.94 11.87
CA GLU A 196 -6.10 9.66 11.71
C GLU A 196 -5.15 8.79 10.88
N VAL A 197 -4.55 9.40 9.86
CA VAL A 197 -3.62 8.73 8.95
C VAL A 197 -2.35 9.54 8.90
N ASP A 198 -1.22 8.87 9.09
CA ASP A 198 0.12 9.44 8.91
C ASP A 198 0.91 8.56 7.94
N PRO A 199 0.95 8.91 6.64
CA PRO A 199 1.72 8.20 5.63
C PRO A 199 3.22 8.15 5.90
N ALA A 200 3.78 9.09 6.66
CA ALA A 200 5.23 9.17 6.88
C ALA A 200 5.72 8.24 8.00
N SER A 201 4.88 7.94 8.98
CA SER A 201 5.21 7.06 10.11
C SER A 201 4.48 5.72 10.11
N GLY A 202 3.46 5.58 9.27
CA GLY A 202 2.63 4.38 9.13
C GLY A 202 3.27 3.26 8.32
N GLN A 203 2.61 2.10 8.27
CA GLN A 203 2.96 1.02 7.33
C GLN A 203 2.27 1.23 5.98
N LYS A 204 2.92 0.80 4.89
CA LYS A 204 2.47 1.01 3.50
C LYS A 204 2.23 2.49 3.23
N THR A 205 1.12 2.85 2.59
CA THR A 205 0.68 4.23 2.32
C THR A 205 0.05 4.94 3.53
N GLY A 206 -0.06 4.27 4.68
CA GLY A 206 -0.54 4.85 5.95
C GLY A 206 -1.81 4.20 6.48
N PHE A 207 -2.75 3.80 5.60
CA PHE A 207 -4.02 3.16 5.97
C PHE A 207 -4.47 2.14 4.93
N PHE A 208 -4.91 0.96 5.38
CA PHE A 208 -5.35 -0.15 4.54
C PHE A 208 -6.74 0.12 3.91
N LEU A 209 -6.76 0.88 2.82
CA LEU A 209 -7.98 1.23 2.06
C LEU A 209 -8.65 0.01 1.41
N ASP A 210 -7.87 -1.01 1.06
CA ASP A 210 -8.33 -2.30 0.51
C ASP A 210 -9.27 -3.08 1.45
N GLN A 211 -9.18 -2.81 2.76
CA GLN A 211 -9.98 -3.49 3.78
C GLN A 211 -11.34 -2.82 4.06
N ARG A 212 -11.74 -1.78 3.31
CA ARG A 212 -13.00 -1.06 3.54
C ARG A 212 -14.23 -1.97 3.60
N GLU A 213 -14.44 -2.75 2.54
CA GLU A 213 -15.64 -3.58 2.43
C GLU A 213 -15.65 -4.67 3.51
N ASN A 214 -14.48 -5.20 3.87
CA ASN A 214 -14.35 -6.15 4.97
C ASN A 214 -14.65 -5.50 6.33
N ARG A 215 -14.27 -4.24 6.53
CA ARG A 215 -14.62 -3.46 7.73
C ARG A 215 -16.14 -3.21 7.81
N THR A 216 -16.77 -2.86 6.69
CA THR A 216 -18.24 -2.73 6.60
C THR A 216 -18.94 -4.04 6.94
N LEU A 217 -18.47 -5.16 6.40
CA LEU A 217 -18.99 -6.49 6.74
C LEU A 217 -18.78 -6.82 8.22
N ALA A 218 -17.60 -6.54 8.78
CA ALA A 218 -17.35 -6.76 10.19
C ALA A 218 -18.29 -5.94 11.10
N GLN A 219 -18.59 -4.70 10.71
CA GLN A 219 -19.56 -3.85 11.42
C GLN A 219 -20.96 -4.46 11.39
N SER A 220 -21.43 -4.99 10.25
CA SER A 220 -22.76 -5.61 10.18
C SER A 220 -22.88 -6.88 11.02
N LEU A 221 -21.76 -7.56 11.27
CA LEU A 221 -21.68 -8.75 12.11
C LEU A 221 -21.45 -8.45 13.61
N ALA A 222 -21.11 -7.22 13.98
CA ALA A 222 -20.76 -6.87 15.37
C ALA A 222 -21.94 -6.87 16.38
N PRO A 223 -23.19 -6.51 16.03
CA PRO A 223 -24.26 -6.35 17.02
C PRO A 223 -24.51 -7.60 17.88
N GLY A 224 -24.60 -7.41 19.20
CA GLY A 224 -24.85 -8.48 20.16
C GLY A 224 -23.69 -9.45 20.40
N ARG A 225 -22.50 -9.17 19.83
CA ARG A 225 -21.33 -10.06 19.93
C ARG A 225 -20.16 -9.40 20.65
N ARG A 226 -19.25 -10.24 21.14
CA ARG A 226 -17.89 -9.84 21.57
C ARG A 226 -16.94 -10.05 20.42
N MET A 227 -16.06 -9.08 20.17
CA MET A 227 -15.10 -9.12 19.06
C MET A 227 -13.67 -9.04 19.58
N LEU A 228 -12.79 -9.88 19.04
CA LEU A 228 -11.35 -9.83 19.29
C LEU A 228 -10.66 -9.36 18.01
N ASN A 229 -9.97 -8.22 18.06
CA ASN A 229 -9.28 -7.65 16.91
C ASN A 229 -7.76 -7.88 17.04
N LEU A 230 -7.28 -8.99 16.46
CA LEU A 230 -5.86 -9.33 16.41
C LEU A 230 -5.19 -8.71 15.19
N PHE A 231 -3.90 -8.38 15.30
CA PHE A 231 -3.15 -7.68 14.25
C PHE A 231 -3.84 -6.36 13.85
N SER A 232 -4.37 -5.67 14.85
CA SER A 232 -5.32 -4.57 14.67
C SER A 232 -4.72 -3.35 13.97
N TYR A 233 -3.39 -3.24 13.86
CA TYR A 233 -2.69 -2.05 13.39
C TYR A 233 -3.20 -0.80 14.16
N THR A 234 -3.85 0.14 13.48
CA THR A 234 -4.47 1.35 14.06
C THR A 234 -5.92 1.13 14.56
N GLY A 235 -6.40 -0.11 14.60
CA GLY A 235 -7.66 -0.47 15.24
C GLY A 235 -8.92 -0.32 14.39
N ALA A 236 -8.80 -0.11 13.07
CA ALA A 236 -9.93 0.26 12.21
C ALA A 236 -11.15 -0.69 12.29
N PHE A 237 -10.93 -2.01 12.33
CA PHE A 237 -12.02 -2.97 12.55
C PHE A 237 -12.76 -2.80 13.89
N GLY A 238 -12.03 -2.41 14.95
CA GLY A 238 -12.63 -2.12 16.26
C GLY A 238 -13.48 -0.85 16.24
N VAL A 239 -13.02 0.19 15.55
CA VAL A 239 -13.80 1.42 15.34
C VAL A 239 -15.10 1.12 14.59
N TYR A 240 -15.03 0.33 13.53
CA TYR A 240 -16.21 -0.13 12.78
C TYR A 240 -17.19 -0.92 13.65
N ALA A 241 -16.69 -1.86 14.45
CA ALA A 241 -17.50 -2.67 15.36
C ALA A 241 -18.16 -1.84 16.47
N ALA A 242 -17.50 -0.79 16.96
CA ALA A 242 -18.03 0.11 17.98
C ALA A 242 -19.15 1.03 17.46
N GLY A 243 -19.15 1.33 16.15
CA GLY A 243 -20.18 2.10 15.46
C GLY A 243 -19.99 3.62 15.53
N PRO A 244 -20.99 4.40 15.09
CA PRO A 244 -20.92 5.86 15.00
C PRO A 244 -20.57 6.50 16.35
N GLY A 245 -19.65 7.48 16.33
CA GLY A 245 -19.21 8.23 17.51
C GLY A 245 -17.87 7.81 18.11
N HIS A 246 -17.25 6.71 17.63
CA HIS A 246 -15.91 6.31 18.04
C HIS A 246 -14.85 6.81 17.03
N GLN A 247 -13.80 7.46 17.54
CA GLN A 247 -12.63 7.84 16.74
C GLN A 247 -11.49 6.82 16.93
N SER A 248 -10.67 6.60 15.91
CA SER A 248 -9.53 5.67 16.00
C SER A 248 -8.52 6.01 17.12
N GLY A 249 -8.39 7.28 17.49
CA GLY A 249 -7.60 7.72 18.65
C GLY A 249 -8.24 7.41 20.02
N GLU A 250 -9.55 7.18 20.07
CA GLU A 250 -10.31 6.91 21.31
C GLU A 250 -10.42 5.41 21.63
N THR A 251 -10.02 4.54 20.70
CA THR A 251 -10.20 3.08 20.83
C THR A 251 -9.28 2.44 21.89
N GLN A 252 -8.41 3.22 22.55
CA GLN A 252 -7.64 2.77 23.71
C GLN A 252 -8.41 2.84 25.05
N SER A 253 -9.61 3.45 25.14
CA SER A 253 -10.13 3.80 26.48
C SER A 253 -11.61 3.56 26.80
N ARG A 254 -12.56 3.26 25.89
CA ARG A 254 -13.99 3.39 26.27
C ARG A 254 -15.03 2.37 25.79
N SER A 255 -14.68 1.19 25.26
CA SER A 255 -15.71 0.18 24.98
C SER A 255 -15.98 -0.74 26.17
N GLU A 256 -17.10 -0.55 26.87
CA GLU A 256 -17.67 -1.57 27.77
C GLU A 256 -18.21 -2.81 27.01
N ARG A 257 -18.15 -2.80 25.67
CA ARG A 257 -18.24 -3.99 24.82
C ARG A 257 -16.82 -4.41 24.45
N LEU A 258 -16.28 -5.37 25.19
CA LEU A 258 -14.94 -5.96 25.05
C LEU A 258 -14.44 -6.05 23.58
N VAL A 259 -13.74 -5.02 23.10
CA VAL A 259 -12.79 -5.11 21.99
C VAL A 259 -11.40 -5.14 22.64
N ASP A 260 -10.83 -6.33 22.78
CA ASP A 260 -9.42 -6.45 23.19
C ASP A 260 -8.54 -6.15 21.96
N HIS A 261 -7.67 -5.15 22.10
CA HIS A 261 -6.71 -4.74 21.08
C HIS A 261 -5.33 -5.27 21.45
N ARG A 262 -4.80 -6.21 20.65
CA ARG A 262 -3.42 -6.66 20.77
C ARG A 262 -2.64 -6.36 19.50
N SER A 263 -1.84 -5.30 19.54
CA SER A 263 -0.81 -5.01 18.55
C SER A 263 0.48 -5.73 18.94
N PHE A 264 0.95 -6.66 18.09
CA PHE A 264 2.21 -7.39 18.32
C PHE A 264 3.47 -6.55 18.07
N HIS A 265 3.31 -5.31 17.61
CA HIS A 265 4.39 -4.38 17.31
C HIS A 265 4.43 -3.32 18.42
N GLY A 266 5.41 -3.41 19.32
CA GLY A 266 5.52 -2.61 20.56
C GLY A 266 5.75 -1.10 20.40
N ARG A 267 5.08 -0.43 19.46
CA ARG A 267 5.03 1.04 19.36
C ARG A 267 3.67 1.52 19.84
N ARG A 268 3.67 2.37 20.86
CA ARG A 268 2.47 3.07 21.37
C ARG A 268 1.78 3.76 20.19
N CYS A 269 0.49 3.51 20.00
CA CYS A 269 -0.33 4.38 19.16
C CYS A 269 -0.23 5.82 19.70
N VAL A 270 -0.18 6.76 18.77
CA VAL A 270 -0.01 8.19 19.01
C VAL A 270 -0.98 8.68 20.09
N ARG A 271 -0.42 9.44 21.05
CA ARG A 271 -1.14 10.01 22.19
C ARG A 271 -1.67 11.38 21.77
N ALA A 272 -2.98 11.55 21.67
CA ALA A 272 -3.58 12.88 21.48
C ALA A 272 -3.53 13.68 22.81
N CYS A 273 -3.03 14.91 22.74
CA CYS A 273 -3.16 15.91 23.80
C CYS A 273 -4.60 16.42 23.83
N ALA A 274 -5.32 16.22 24.94
CA ALA A 274 -6.61 16.86 25.18
C ALA A 274 -6.40 18.25 25.84
N PRO A 275 -7.16 19.30 25.46
CA PRO A 275 -7.17 20.55 26.20
C PRO A 275 -7.88 20.38 27.56
N PRO A 276 -7.56 21.20 28.58
CA PRO A 276 -8.06 21.00 29.92
C PRO A 276 -9.47 21.57 30.06
N SER A 277 -10.48 20.72 30.27
CA SER A 277 -11.77 21.15 30.80
C SER A 277 -12.20 20.29 31.98
N GLY A 278 -12.30 20.94 33.15
CA GLY A 278 -13.38 20.75 34.11
C GLY A 278 -13.44 19.47 34.96
N LYS A 279 -12.97 19.58 36.21
CA LYS A 279 -13.43 18.89 37.44
C LYS A 279 -13.56 17.36 37.40
N ARG A 280 -12.49 16.66 37.79
CA ARG A 280 -12.54 15.24 38.21
C ARG A 280 -13.04 15.14 39.66
N ARG A 281 -14.17 14.45 39.88
CA ARG A 281 -14.46 13.78 41.15
C ARG A 281 -13.65 12.47 41.16
N ALA A 282 -12.81 12.29 42.18
CA ALA A 282 -12.06 11.07 42.39
C ALA A 282 -13.00 9.95 42.85
N ILE A 283 -13.04 8.85 42.09
CA ILE A 283 -13.62 7.59 42.57
C ILE A 283 -12.44 6.75 43.08
N ARG A 284 -12.43 6.48 44.39
CA ARG A 284 -11.50 5.55 45.06
C ARG A 284 -11.71 4.15 44.46
N LEU A 285 -10.64 3.57 43.92
CA LEU A 285 -10.56 2.12 43.70
C LEU A 285 -10.29 1.46 45.05
N ASP A 286 -11.27 0.72 45.56
CA ASP A 286 -11.01 -0.35 46.52
C ASP A 286 -11.89 -1.54 46.16
N ARG A 287 -11.30 -2.74 46.30
CA ARG A 287 -11.85 -4.09 46.03
C ARG A 287 -11.78 -4.62 44.61
N LEU A 288 -10.60 -5.10 44.22
CA LEU A 288 -10.43 -6.39 43.55
C LEU A 288 -9.12 -7.05 44.05
N ARG A 289 -9.19 -7.71 45.21
CA ARG A 289 -8.19 -8.70 45.66
C ARG A 289 -8.93 -9.98 46.03
N SER A 290 -9.16 -10.83 45.04
CA SER A 290 -9.46 -12.24 45.23
C SER A 290 -9.29 -12.99 43.90
N ALA A 291 -8.04 -13.05 43.43
CA ALA A 291 -7.57 -14.10 42.52
C ALA A 291 -6.05 -14.18 42.72
N GLY A 292 -5.63 -15.10 43.60
CA GLY A 292 -4.24 -15.27 44.00
C GLY A 292 -3.34 -15.66 42.83
N ILE A 293 -2.53 -14.71 42.37
CA ILE A 293 -1.37 -14.97 41.52
C ILE A 293 -0.18 -14.32 42.23
N ARG A 294 0.76 -15.16 42.67
CA ARG A 294 2.03 -14.72 43.26
C ARG A 294 2.97 -14.28 42.13
N GLU A 295 3.40 -13.03 42.16
CA GLU A 295 4.59 -12.60 41.42
C GLU A 295 5.82 -13.25 42.07
N THR A 296 6.65 -13.89 41.25
CA THR A 296 8.03 -14.23 41.63
C THR A 296 8.94 -13.28 40.86
N GLU A 297 9.49 -12.29 41.58
CA GLU A 297 10.61 -11.49 41.09
C GLU A 297 11.89 -12.32 41.17
N SER A 298 12.61 -12.44 40.06
CA SER A 298 14.06 -12.55 40.11
C SER A 298 14.66 -11.96 38.85
N GLY A 299 15.26 -10.78 39.00
CA GLY A 299 16.07 -10.17 37.97
C GLY A 299 17.36 -10.97 37.71
N SER A 300 17.75 -11.06 36.44
CA SER A 300 19.16 -11.04 36.02
C SER A 300 19.24 -10.89 34.49
N ARG A 301 20.20 -10.10 34.05
CA ARG A 301 20.49 -9.69 32.66
C ARG A 301 20.64 -10.91 31.73
N PRO A 302 20.23 -10.86 30.44
CA PRO A 302 20.57 -11.93 29.52
C PRO A 302 21.99 -11.73 28.97
N ARG A 303 22.88 -12.66 29.32
CA ARG A 303 24.07 -12.99 28.51
C ARG A 303 23.60 -13.63 27.20
N ARG A 304 24.28 -13.30 26.11
CA ARG A 304 24.12 -13.93 24.79
C ARG A 304 24.19 -15.46 24.90
N ALA A 305 23.19 -16.15 24.37
CA ALA A 305 23.27 -17.59 24.08
C ALA A 305 22.81 -17.84 22.63
N ARG A 306 23.62 -18.63 21.93
CA ARG A 306 23.53 -18.98 20.51
C ARG A 306 22.26 -19.78 20.19
N LEU A 307 21.71 -19.51 19.02
CA LEU A 307 20.74 -20.35 18.32
C LEU A 307 21.39 -21.70 17.96
N GLN A 308 20.80 -22.79 18.43
CA GLN A 308 20.77 -24.07 17.72
C GLN A 308 19.30 -24.49 17.65
N GLY A 309 18.67 -24.23 16.50
CA GLY A 309 17.37 -24.77 16.18
C GLY A 309 17.56 -26.04 15.37
N HIS A 310 16.98 -27.14 15.83
CA HIS A 310 16.45 -28.25 15.02
C HIS A 310 15.67 -29.19 15.96
N GLN A 311 14.61 -29.79 15.41
CA GLN A 311 13.66 -30.71 16.06
C GLN A 311 12.67 -30.07 17.06
N LEU A 312 11.44 -29.84 16.59
CA LEU A 312 10.17 -30.26 17.23
C LEU A 312 8.98 -29.71 16.41
N VAL A 313 8.82 -30.23 15.18
CA VAL A 313 7.54 -30.20 14.44
C VAL A 313 7.37 -31.58 13.84
N ARG A 314 6.81 -32.48 14.63
CA ARG A 314 6.21 -33.77 14.27
C ARG A 314 5.75 -34.35 15.60
N ASP A 315 4.51 -34.06 15.95
CA ASP A 315 3.60 -34.87 16.79
C ASP A 315 2.39 -34.02 17.17
N ALA A 316 1.60 -33.68 16.15
CA ALA A 316 0.23 -33.17 16.31
C ALA A 316 -0.62 -33.66 15.13
N ALA A 317 -0.55 -34.96 14.86
CA ALA A 317 -1.42 -35.66 13.94
C ALA A 317 -1.76 -37.03 14.54
N SER A 318 -2.52 -37.03 15.64
CA SER A 318 -3.41 -38.12 16.05
C SER A 318 -4.13 -37.71 17.33
N ARG A 319 -5.38 -37.27 17.18
CA ARG A 319 -6.54 -37.55 18.05
C ARG A 319 -7.66 -36.56 17.73
N THR A 320 -8.83 -37.16 17.49
CA THR A 320 -10.18 -36.62 17.18
C THR A 320 -10.34 -35.90 15.86
#